data_AF-A0A7S0MK25-F1
#
_entry.id   AF-A0A7S0MK25-F1
#
_cell.length_a   1.000
_cell.length_b   1.000
_cell.length_c   1.000
_cell.angle_alpha   90.00
_cell.angle_beta   90.00
_cell.angle_gamma   90.00
#
_symmetry.space_group_name_H-M   'P 1'
#
loop_
_entity.id
_entity.type
_entity.pdbx_description
1 polymer ?
#
loop_
_entity_poly.entity_id
_entity_poly.type
_entity_poly.pdbx_seq_one_letter_code
_entity_poly.pdbx_strand_id
1 'polypeptide(L)'
;GAAPPPHLRVTQVRVRAGDLIDLLEFAMADGSVVNGGYSATGGRAQPPFDLEADEAIVRIEAGQGAALEGVRVRTSKGRESPWYGKQFGAAVKAFAGDADNPIVGFDRGMAGVCPAIIGVRLLDEAE
;
A
#
# COMPACT_ATOMS: atom_id res chain seq x y z
N GLY A 1 0.67 1.24 22.10
CA GLY A 1 2.15 1.25 22.09
C GLY A 1 2.68 2.65 21.96
N ALA A 2 4.01 2.81 21.94
CA ALA A 2 4.66 4.04 21.49
C ALA A 2 4.33 4.28 20.01
N ALA A 3 4.25 5.56 19.59
CA ALA A 3 4.03 5.89 18.18
C ALA A 3 5.22 5.42 17.32
N PRO A 4 4.99 4.99 16.06
CA PRO A 4 6.08 4.60 15.16
C PRO A 4 7.13 5.70 15.04
N PRO A 5 8.42 5.36 14.86
CA PRO A 5 9.45 6.32 14.54
C PRO A 5 9.02 7.19 13.36
N PRO A 6 9.24 8.51 13.38
CA PRO A 6 8.76 9.40 12.32
C PRO A 6 9.20 8.99 10.90
N HIS A 7 10.36 8.35 10.76
CA HIS A 7 10.88 7.90 9.47
C HIS A 7 10.19 6.64 8.93
N LEU A 8 9.52 5.84 9.78
CA LEU A 8 8.77 4.64 9.39
C LEU A 8 7.25 4.89 9.28
N ARG A 9 6.80 6.11 9.60
CA ARG A 9 5.38 6.46 9.51
C ARG A 9 4.99 6.77 8.06
N VAL A 10 4.03 6.03 7.54
CA VAL A 10 3.38 6.32 6.25
C VAL A 10 2.45 7.53 6.42
N THR A 11 2.59 8.51 5.53
CA THR A 11 1.79 9.74 5.51
C THR A 11 0.81 9.78 4.34
N GLN A 12 1.13 9.08 3.25
CA GLN A 12 0.31 9.12 2.05
C GLN A 12 0.46 7.83 1.24
N VAL A 13 -0.65 7.32 0.73
CA VAL A 13 -0.67 6.26 -0.29
C VAL A 13 -0.87 6.90 -1.66
N ARG A 14 0.06 6.65 -2.58
CA ARG A 14 0.01 7.13 -3.96
C ARG A 14 -0.12 5.97 -4.91
N VAL A 15 -1.03 6.10 -5.88
CA VAL A 15 -1.32 5.05 -6.84
C VAL A 15 -1.33 5.62 -8.25
N ARG A 16 -0.74 4.87 -9.19
CA ARG A 16 -1.00 5.03 -10.62
C ARG A 16 -1.61 3.74 -11.15
N ALA A 17 -2.69 3.88 -11.92
CA ALA A 17 -3.44 2.75 -12.44
C ALA A 17 -3.84 2.99 -13.90
N GLY A 18 -3.61 1.98 -14.73
CA GLY A 18 -4.24 1.77 -16.04
C GLY A 18 -5.10 0.51 -15.98
N ASP A 19 -4.81 -0.46 -16.84
CA ASP A 19 -5.42 -1.80 -16.76
C ASP A 19 -4.95 -2.59 -15.52
N LEU A 20 -3.77 -2.23 -14.99
CA LEU A 20 -3.13 -2.79 -13.80
C LEU A 20 -2.73 -1.65 -12.83
N ILE A 21 -2.26 -2.01 -11.63
CA ILE A 21 -1.60 -1.08 -10.71
C ILE A 21 -0.12 -0.94 -11.09
N ASP A 22 0.15 0.04 -11.94
CA ASP A 22 1.48 0.41 -12.43
C ASP A 22 2.43 0.88 -11.32
N LEU A 23 1.88 1.62 -10.35
CA LEU A 23 2.61 2.18 -9.22
C LEU A 23 1.76 2.11 -7.95
N LEU A 24 2.36 1.60 -6.88
CA LEU A 24 1.90 1.77 -5.50
C LEU A 24 3.09 2.31 -4.70
N GLU A 25 2.88 3.39 -3.96
CA GLU A 25 3.91 4.04 -3.16
C GLU A 25 3.35 4.45 -1.81
N PHE A 26 4.16 4.24 -0.76
CA PHE A 26 3.94 4.83 0.55
C PHE A 26 4.95 5.96 0.74
N ALA A 27 4.45 7.19 0.85
CA ALA A 27 5.27 8.33 1.25
C ALA A 27 5.44 8.30 2.76
N MET A 28 6.70 8.39 3.22
CA MET A 28 7.06 8.33 4.62
C MET A 28 7.20 9.75 5.19
N ALA A 29 7.08 9.90 6.51
CA ALA A 29 7.11 11.21 7.15
C ALA A 29 8.50 11.90 7.13
N ASP A 30 9.58 11.15 6.88
CA ASP A 30 10.92 11.70 6.64
C ASP A 30 11.14 12.15 5.18
N GLY A 31 10.12 12.01 4.32
CA GLY A 31 10.19 12.34 2.90
C GLY A 31 10.69 11.21 2.01
N SER A 32 11.10 10.07 2.57
CA SER A 32 11.40 8.86 1.80
C SER A 32 10.14 8.25 1.23
N VAL A 33 10.30 7.35 0.26
CA VAL A 33 9.19 6.65 -0.40
C VAL A 33 9.50 5.16 -0.44
N VAL A 34 8.57 4.35 0.05
CA VAL A 34 8.56 2.91 -0.20
C VAL A 34 7.77 2.67 -1.47
N ASN A 35 8.48 2.28 -2.52
CA ASN A 35 7.91 2.06 -3.84
C ASN A 35 7.88 0.55 -4.16
N GLY A 36 6.74 0.08 -4.66
CA GLY A 36 6.67 -1.18 -5.38
C GLY A 36 5.87 -0.99 -6.66
N GLY A 37 6.49 -0.43 -7.68
CA GLY A 37 5.90 -0.15 -8.98
C GLY A 37 6.70 -0.80 -10.10
N TYR A 38 6.01 -1.08 -11.20
CA TYR A 38 6.67 -1.52 -12.44
C TYR A 38 7.17 -0.32 -13.26
N SER A 39 6.43 0.80 -13.21
CA SER A 39 6.81 2.02 -13.90
C SER A 39 6.26 3.26 -13.20
N ALA A 40 7.11 4.27 -13.00
CA ALA A 40 6.70 5.58 -12.49
C ALA A 40 5.87 6.39 -13.51
N THR A 41 5.89 5.99 -14.79
CA THR A 41 5.17 6.66 -15.89
C THR A 41 3.96 5.88 -16.39
N GLY A 42 3.82 4.61 -16.00
CA GLY A 42 2.66 3.79 -16.30
C GLY A 42 1.38 4.30 -15.64
N GLY A 43 0.24 3.97 -16.23
CA GLY A 43 -1.08 4.33 -15.71
C GLY A 43 -1.32 5.85 -15.53
N ARG A 44 -2.51 6.18 -15.04
CA ARG A 44 -2.88 7.53 -14.63
C ARG A 44 -2.76 7.66 -13.12
N ALA A 45 -2.22 8.79 -12.67
CA ALA A 45 -2.20 9.15 -11.26
C ALA A 45 -3.63 9.18 -10.72
N GLN A 46 -3.84 8.48 -9.61
CA GLN A 46 -5.09 8.47 -8.88
C GLN A 46 -5.03 9.50 -7.74
N PRO A 47 -6.18 9.98 -7.23
CA PRO A 47 -6.19 10.82 -6.04
C PRO A 47 -5.49 10.10 -4.88
N PRO A 48 -4.51 10.74 -4.21
CA PRO A 48 -3.80 10.14 -3.11
C PRO A 48 -4.73 9.92 -1.92
N PHE A 49 -4.35 9.01 -1.02
CA PHE A 49 -5.01 8.82 0.26
C PHE A 49 -4.07 9.28 1.37
N ASP A 50 -4.41 10.41 1.98
CA ASP A 50 -3.64 11.03 3.07
C ASP A 50 -4.00 10.41 4.42
N LEU A 51 -2.98 10.05 5.19
CA LEU A 51 -3.12 9.56 6.55
C LEU A 51 -2.99 10.70 7.56
N GLU A 52 -3.78 10.63 8.62
CA GLU A 52 -3.63 11.53 9.77
C GLU A 52 -2.36 11.19 10.57
N ALA A 53 -1.85 12.14 11.36
CA ALA A 53 -0.57 11.97 12.06
C ALA A 53 -0.54 10.79 13.05
N ASP A 54 -1.70 10.41 13.58
CA ASP A 54 -1.95 9.32 14.53
C ASP A 54 -2.67 8.12 13.88
N GLU A 55 -2.61 8.02 12.55
CA GLU A 55 -3.23 6.95 11.79
C GLU A 55 -2.17 6.09 11.09
N ALA A 56 -2.43 4.78 11.05
CA ALA A 56 -1.52 3.82 10.44
C ALA A 56 -2.27 2.86 9.51
N ILE A 57 -1.57 2.31 8.52
CA ILE A 57 -2.14 1.28 7.63
C ILE A 57 -2.12 -0.05 8.38
N VAL A 58 -3.28 -0.68 8.54
CA VAL A 58 -3.41 -1.98 9.23
C VAL A 58 -3.85 -3.08 8.27
N ARG A 59 -4.31 -2.73 7.07
CA ARG A 59 -4.73 -3.71 6.07
C ARG A 59 -4.50 -3.23 4.66
N ILE A 60 -4.00 -4.12 3.81
CA ILE A 60 -3.98 -3.95 2.35
C ILE A 60 -4.84 -5.05 1.75
N GLU A 61 -5.81 -4.65 0.93
CA GLU A 61 -6.65 -5.56 0.16
C GLU A 61 -6.24 -5.45 -1.31
N ALA A 62 -5.75 -6.55 -1.87
CA ALA A 62 -5.21 -6.62 -3.21
C ALA A 62 -6.09 -7.51 -4.10
N GLY A 63 -6.67 -6.91 -5.14
CA GLY A 63 -7.23 -7.64 -6.27
C GLY A 63 -6.10 -8.05 -7.20
N GLN A 64 -5.73 -9.34 -7.16
CA GLN A 64 -4.55 -9.81 -7.87
C GLN A 64 -4.64 -11.29 -8.26
N GLY A 65 -4.11 -11.59 -9.44
CA GLY A 65 -3.65 -12.92 -9.84
C GLY A 65 -2.12 -12.94 -9.84
N ALA A 66 -1.52 -13.08 -11.03
CA ALA A 66 -0.08 -12.93 -11.22
C ALA A 66 0.36 -11.44 -11.19
N ALA A 67 -0.52 -10.53 -11.60
CA ALA A 67 -0.33 -9.09 -11.55
C ALA A 67 -1.26 -8.44 -10.53
N LEU A 68 -0.87 -7.27 -10.03
CA LEU A 68 -1.72 -6.43 -9.18
C LEU A 68 -2.66 -5.63 -10.08
N GLU A 69 -3.96 -5.92 -9.98
CA GLU A 69 -5.01 -5.32 -10.81
C GLU A 69 -5.81 -4.26 -10.04
N GLY A 70 -5.93 -4.40 -8.72
CA GLY A 70 -6.59 -3.43 -7.86
C GLY A 70 -6.10 -3.46 -6.42
N VAL A 71 -6.26 -2.35 -5.71
CA VAL A 71 -5.81 -2.23 -4.31
C VAL A 71 -6.65 -1.24 -3.51
N ARG A 72 -6.84 -1.54 -2.22
CA ARG A 72 -7.38 -0.62 -1.20
C ARG A 72 -6.60 -0.79 0.10
N VAL A 73 -6.42 0.29 0.84
CA VAL A 73 -5.88 0.24 2.20
C VAL A 73 -6.96 0.53 3.24
N ARG A 74 -6.83 -0.05 4.43
CA ARG A 74 -7.59 0.32 5.62
C ARG A 74 -6.68 0.71 6.76
N THR A 75 -7.14 1.62 7.58
CA THR A 75 -6.35 2.24 8.64
C THR A 75 -6.77 1.82 10.03
N SER A 76 -5.92 2.10 11.02
CA SER A 76 -6.19 1.89 12.45
C SER A 76 -7.42 2.66 12.95
N LYS A 77 -7.83 3.73 12.24
CA LYS A 77 -9.05 4.51 12.52
C LYS A 77 -10.30 4.00 11.80
N GLY A 78 -10.19 2.88 11.08
CA GLY A 78 -11.29 2.31 10.31
C GLY A 78 -11.61 3.08 9.02
N ARG A 79 -10.78 4.03 8.61
CA ARG A 79 -10.91 4.67 7.30
C ARG A 79 -10.42 3.73 6.21
N GLU A 80 -11.01 3.85 5.03
CA GLU A 80 -10.59 3.12 3.85
C GLU A 80 -10.22 4.11 2.76
N SER A 81 -9.16 3.80 2.00
CA SER A 81 -8.94 4.49 0.73
C SER A 81 -10.04 4.15 -0.27
N PRO A 82 -10.20 4.93 -1.36
CA PRO A 82 -10.87 4.43 -2.55
C PRO A 82 -10.28 3.09 -2.99
N TRP A 83 -11.09 2.30 -3.70
CA TRP A 83 -10.57 1.18 -4.46
C TRP A 83 -9.88 1.70 -5.73
N TYR A 84 -8.59 1.42 -5.86
CA TYR A 84 -7.81 1.81 -7.03
C TYR A 84 -7.69 0.63 -8.01
N GLY A 85 -7.67 0.94 -9.31
CA GLY A 85 -7.54 -0.06 -10.37
C GLY A 85 -8.85 -0.78 -10.72
N LYS A 86 -8.72 -1.97 -11.30
CA LYS A 86 -9.85 -2.80 -11.74
C LYS A 86 -10.67 -3.25 -10.53
N GLN A 87 -11.99 -3.28 -10.67
CA GLN A 87 -12.90 -3.66 -9.58
C GLN A 87 -12.81 -5.16 -9.25
N PHE A 88 -12.77 -5.47 -7.96
CA PHE A 88 -12.84 -6.83 -7.44
C PHE A 88 -14.00 -6.95 -6.45
N GLY A 89 -14.70 -8.09 -6.50
CA GLY A 89 -15.68 -8.49 -5.49
C GLY A 89 -14.98 -9.06 -4.25
N ALA A 90 -15.52 -10.17 -3.72
CA ALA A 90 -14.97 -10.83 -2.53
C ALA A 90 -13.60 -11.52 -2.74
N ALA A 91 -13.13 -11.65 -3.98
CA ALA A 91 -11.90 -12.37 -4.33
C ALA A 91 -10.64 -11.46 -4.23
N VAL A 92 -10.35 -10.96 -3.03
CA VAL A 92 -9.16 -10.15 -2.74
C VAL A 92 -8.22 -10.87 -1.79
N LYS A 93 -6.91 -10.73 -1.98
CA LYS A 93 -5.91 -11.14 -1.00
C LYS A 93 -5.75 -10.03 0.03
N ALA A 94 -5.88 -10.37 1.31
CA ALA A 94 -5.69 -9.42 2.40
C ALA A 94 -4.35 -9.65 3.10
N PHE A 95 -3.63 -8.55 3.36
CA PHE A 95 -2.47 -8.50 4.23
C PHE A 95 -2.82 -7.66 5.44
N ALA A 96 -2.37 -8.08 6.62
CA ALA A 96 -2.77 -7.47 7.88
C ALA A 96 -1.54 -7.12 8.73
N GLY A 97 -1.63 -5.96 9.36
CA GLY A 97 -0.92 -5.59 10.57
C GLY A 97 -1.95 -5.11 11.60
N ASP A 98 -1.50 -4.39 12.62
CA ASP A 98 -2.40 -3.78 13.61
C ASP A 98 -1.89 -2.41 14.06
N ALA A 99 -2.51 -1.82 15.09
CA ALA A 99 -2.17 -0.48 15.55
C ALA A 99 -0.81 -0.41 16.27
N ASP A 100 -0.35 -1.52 16.86
CA ASP A 100 0.95 -1.62 17.51
C ASP A 100 2.04 -2.08 16.53
N ASN A 101 1.67 -2.86 15.51
CA ASN A 101 2.56 -3.30 14.43
C ASN A 101 1.96 -3.05 13.03
N PRO A 102 1.94 -1.78 12.58
CA PRO A 102 1.30 -1.41 11.31
C PRO A 102 2.12 -1.81 10.09
N ILE A 103 1.47 -1.81 8.94
CA ILE A 103 2.11 -2.03 7.64
C ILE A 103 2.84 -0.75 7.24
N VAL A 104 4.16 -0.83 7.11
CA VAL A 104 5.02 0.29 6.69
C VAL A 104 5.62 0.08 5.30
N GLY A 105 5.47 -1.11 4.73
CA GLY A 105 5.94 -1.42 3.38
C GLY A 105 5.34 -2.70 2.84
N PHE A 106 5.75 -3.06 1.63
CA PHE A 106 5.30 -4.27 0.96
C PHE A 106 6.32 -4.75 -0.07
N ASP A 107 6.17 -6.02 -0.42
CA ASP A 107 7.00 -6.72 -1.40
C ASP A 107 6.17 -7.19 -2.57
N ARG A 108 6.73 -7.02 -3.77
CA ARG A 108 6.14 -7.51 -5.03
C ARG A 108 6.94 -8.67 -5.58
N GLY A 109 6.27 -9.53 -6.35
CA GLY A 109 6.94 -10.58 -7.12
C GLY A 109 8.02 -10.01 -8.05
N MET A 110 9.04 -10.81 -8.38
CA MET A 110 10.18 -10.37 -9.21
C MET A 110 9.95 -10.53 -10.73
N ALA A 111 8.87 -11.19 -11.13
CA ALA A 111 8.61 -11.53 -12.53
C ALA A 111 7.27 -10.97 -13.02
N GLY A 112 7.24 -10.59 -14.30
CA GLY A 112 6.06 -10.07 -14.96
C GLY A 112 5.91 -8.55 -14.86
N VAL A 113 4.81 -8.05 -15.42
CA VAL A 113 4.45 -6.64 -15.43
C VAL A 113 3.50 -6.36 -14.27
N CYS A 114 3.77 -5.31 -13.51
CA CYS A 114 3.00 -4.93 -12.31
C CYS A 114 2.77 -6.12 -11.37
N PRO A 115 3.83 -6.77 -10.85
CA PRO A 115 3.68 -8.03 -10.13
C PRO A 115 2.78 -7.93 -8.90
N ALA A 116 2.16 -9.04 -8.52
CA ALA A 116 1.33 -9.15 -7.32
C ALA A 116 2.11 -8.81 -6.04
N ILE A 117 1.39 -8.36 -5.01
CA ILE A 117 1.94 -8.24 -3.65
C ILE A 117 2.13 -9.66 -3.10
N ILE A 118 3.34 -9.95 -2.62
CA ILE A 118 3.71 -11.25 -2.05
C ILE A 118 3.84 -11.20 -0.53
N GLY A 119 4.14 -10.03 0.04
CA GLY A 119 4.28 -9.81 1.47
C GLY A 119 4.10 -8.35 1.85
N VAL A 120 3.95 -8.12 3.15
CA VAL A 120 3.98 -6.79 3.77
C VAL A 120 5.14 -6.74 4.75
N ARG A 121 5.74 -5.56 4.90
CA ARG A 121 6.70 -5.28 5.95
C ARG A 121 5.99 -4.59 7.09
N LEU A 122 6.07 -5.18 8.28
CA LEU A 122 5.52 -4.60 9.49
C LEU A 122 6.55 -3.70 10.16
N LEU A 123 6.10 -2.88 11.11
CA LEU A 123 6.92 -1.87 11.76
C LEU A 123 8.09 -2.49 12.55
N ASP A 124 7.84 -3.57 13.29
CA ASP A 124 8.84 -4.25 14.12
C ASP A 124 9.94 -4.96 13.30
N GLU A 125 9.66 -5.28 12.04
CA GLU A 125 10.63 -5.84 11.09
C GLU A 125 11.48 -4.76 10.38
N ALA A 126 11.12 -3.48 10.55
CA ALA A 126 11.73 -2.34 9.86
C ALA A 126 12.71 -1.53 10.73
N GLU A 127 12.89 -1.89 12.01
CA GLU A 127 13.89 -1.34 12.94
C GLU A 127 15.29 -1.98 12.81
#